data_AF-A0A183CT38-F1
#
_entry.id   AF-A0A183CT38-F1
#
_cell.length_a   1.000
_cell.length_b   1.000
_cell.length_c   1.000
_cell.angle_alpha   90.00
_cell.angle_beta   90.00
_cell.angle_gamma   90.00
#
_symmetry.space_group_name_H-M   'P 1'
#
loop_
_entity.id
_entity.type
_entity.pdbx_description
1 polymer ?
#
loop_
_entity_poly.entity_id
_entity_poly.type
_entity_poly.pdbx_seq_one_letter_code
_entity_poly.pdbx_strand_id
1 'polypeptide(L)'
;MFFLFYRHGTTLTPVLGSDDLHQRMLQRPLRDWERSPPRIPLIPRITYCDYNYVSLGNTHTLTYRCYLDANWHERTALFTWVMLGFLTLVNVGNLLFWLEWAFRMKLKNQRRKWVLRKWLCDKDDFLPWQQPHMDKFAEQFRTGNLLLFYYIEAHTDRV
;
A
#
# COMPACT_ATOMS: atom_id res chain seq x y z
N MET A 1 -5.44 -1.52 -8.63
CA MET A 1 -4.55 -0.70 -9.45
C MET A 1 -4.97 0.74 -9.24
N PHE A 2 -4.29 1.47 -8.35
CA PHE A 2 -4.64 2.87 -8.04
C PHE A 2 -3.70 3.79 -8.84
N PHE A 3 -4.27 4.61 -9.73
CA PHE A 3 -3.52 5.59 -10.50
C PHE A 3 -3.68 6.97 -9.86
N LEU A 4 -2.59 7.65 -9.51
CA LEU A 4 -2.67 9.10 -9.28
C LEU A 4 -2.73 9.76 -10.65
N PHE A 5 -3.80 10.51 -10.88
CA PHE A 5 -3.96 11.33 -12.07
C PHE A 5 -3.47 12.74 -11.75
N TYR A 6 -2.57 13.27 -12.57
CA TYR A 6 -2.24 14.69 -12.55
C TYR A 6 -3.05 15.34 -13.66
N ARG A 7 -3.79 16.39 -13.30
CA ARG A 7 -4.65 17.11 -14.23
C ARG A 7 -3.89 18.30 -14.78
N HIS A 8 -3.53 18.24 -16.06
CA HIS A 8 -3.03 19.39 -16.80
C HIS A 8 -4.05 19.72 -17.91
N GLY A 9 -4.96 20.67 -17.64
CA GLY A 9 -6.07 21.00 -18.55
C GLY A 9 -7.22 19.97 -18.54
N THR A 10 -7.67 19.54 -19.73
CA THR A 10 -8.82 18.62 -19.93
C THR A 10 -8.45 17.13 -19.95
N THR A 11 -7.16 16.81 -19.92
CA THR A 11 -6.66 15.43 -19.98
C THR A 11 -6.20 14.94 -18.60
N LEU A 12 -6.70 13.77 -18.20
CA LEU A 12 -6.26 13.02 -17.04
C LEU A 12 -5.16 12.06 -17.47
N THR A 13 -3.91 12.37 -17.15
CA THR A 13 -2.78 11.45 -17.42
C THR A 13 -2.36 10.75 -16.13
N PRO A 14 -2.23 9.41 -16.13
CA PRO A 14 -1.69 8.69 -14.98
C PRO A 14 -0.22 9.10 -14.77
N VAL A 15 0.12 9.56 -13.57
CA VAL A 15 1.47 10.07 -13.22
C VAL A 15 2.47 8.94 -13.07
N LEU A 16 2.01 7.76 -12.65
CA LEU A 16 2.88 6.63 -12.37
C LEU A 16 2.12 5.32 -12.63
N GLY A 17 2.70 4.47 -13.48
CA GLY A 17 2.25 3.11 -13.78
C GLY A 17 3.47 2.22 -14.11
N SER A 18 3.30 0.90 -14.12
CA SER A 18 4.38 -0.06 -14.42
C SER A 18 5.15 0.25 -15.71
N ASP A 19 4.46 0.83 -16.67
CA ASP A 19 4.98 1.14 -18.01
C ASP A 19 6.00 2.29 -18.01
N ASP A 20 5.94 3.17 -17.01
CA ASP A 20 6.84 4.33 -16.88
C ASP A 20 8.23 3.91 -16.38
N LEU A 21 8.30 2.93 -15.47
CA LEU A 21 9.57 2.37 -14.98
C LEU A 21 10.35 1.68 -16.13
N HIS A 22 9.63 0.96 -17.00
CA HIS A 22 10.20 0.27 -18.16
C HIS A 22 10.68 1.27 -19.24
N GLN A 23 10.01 2.41 -19.41
CA GLN A 23 10.45 3.46 -20.34
C GLN A 23 11.69 4.22 -19.81
N ARG A 24 11.77 4.47 -18.48
CA ARG A 24 12.92 5.14 -17.86
C ARG A 24 14.18 4.26 -17.81
N MET A 25 14.04 2.95 -17.61
CA MET A 25 15.20 2.01 -17.64
C MET A 25 15.82 1.87 -19.02
N LEU A 26 15.07 2.08 -20.10
CA LEU A 26 15.54 1.86 -21.47
C LEU A 26 16.38 3.01 -22.05
N GLN A 27 16.59 4.11 -21.33
CA GLN A 27 17.42 5.27 -21.74
C GLN A 27 17.45 5.46 -23.27
N ARG A 28 16.27 5.63 -23.88
CA ARG A 28 16.20 5.69 -25.34
C ARG A 28 16.95 6.93 -25.82
N PRO A 29 17.80 6.81 -26.87
CA PRO A 29 18.55 7.93 -27.39
C PRO A 29 17.61 9.02 -27.91
N LEU A 30 18.02 10.28 -27.74
CA LEU A 30 17.22 11.49 -28.04
C LEU A 30 16.65 11.59 -29.48
N ARG A 31 17.08 10.74 -30.41
CA ARG A 31 16.58 10.71 -31.80
C ARG A 31 15.20 10.08 -31.96
N ASP A 32 14.71 9.32 -30.98
CA ASP A 32 13.43 8.59 -31.11
C ASP A 32 12.19 9.35 -30.59
N TRP A 33 12.38 10.47 -29.86
CA TRP A 33 11.27 11.26 -29.30
C TRP A 33 10.38 11.92 -30.36
N GLU A 34 10.93 12.16 -31.55
CA GLU A 34 10.25 12.83 -32.66
C GLU A 34 9.31 11.88 -33.42
N ARG A 35 9.54 10.56 -33.35
CA ARG A 35 8.68 9.54 -33.98
C ARG A 35 7.60 9.00 -33.05
N SER A 36 7.81 9.07 -31.74
CA SER A 36 6.82 8.61 -30.76
C SER A 36 6.91 9.49 -29.50
N PRO A 37 5.98 10.45 -29.31
CA PRO A 37 5.94 11.19 -28.06
C PRO A 37 5.68 10.20 -26.91
N PRO A 38 6.38 10.34 -25.78
CA PRO A 38 6.13 9.50 -24.64
C PRO A 38 4.72 9.79 -24.12
N ARG A 39 4.01 8.74 -23.69
CA ARG A 39 2.67 8.89 -23.11
C ARG A 39 2.68 9.72 -21.83
N ILE A 40 3.83 9.82 -21.16
CA ILE A 40 4.05 10.63 -19.97
C ILE A 40 5.11 11.69 -20.30
N PRO A 41 4.85 12.99 -20.08
CA PRO A 41 5.87 14.01 -20.25
C PRO A 41 7.00 13.80 -19.23
N LEU A 42 8.21 13.49 -19.69
CA LEU A 42 9.39 13.50 -18.83
C LEU A 42 9.63 14.94 -18.38
N ILE A 43 9.74 15.15 -17.06
CA ILE A 43 10.03 16.46 -16.49
C ILE A 43 11.51 16.77 -16.78
N PRO A 44 11.83 17.75 -17.63
CA PRO A 44 13.21 18.04 -17.98
C PRO A 44 13.93 18.70 -16.79
N ARG A 45 15.18 18.30 -16.55
CA ARG A 45 16.04 18.88 -15.49
C ARG A 45 16.35 20.38 -15.73
N ILE A 46 16.30 20.81 -16.99
CA ILE A 46 16.53 22.18 -17.41
C ILE A 46 15.27 22.65 -18.14
N THR A 47 14.66 23.73 -17.65
CA THR A 47 13.48 24.37 -18.27
C THR A 47 13.85 25.76 -18.74
N TYR A 48 13.23 26.23 -19.81
CA TYR A 48 13.33 27.63 -20.23
C TYR A 48 12.13 28.39 -19.65
N CYS A 49 12.41 29.49 -18.95
CA CYS A 49 11.38 30.39 -18.44
C CYS A 49 11.50 31.75 -19.13
N ASP A 50 10.36 32.26 -19.59
CA ASP A 50 10.28 33.55 -20.25
C ASP A 50 9.92 34.61 -19.20
N TYR A 51 10.81 35.59 -19.03
CA TYR A 51 10.57 36.75 -18.17
C TYR A 51 10.18 37.94 -19.03
N ASN A 52 8.96 38.43 -18.81
CA ASN A 52 8.45 39.63 -19.47
C ASN A 52 8.65 40.81 -18.53
N TYR A 53 9.45 41.79 -18.94
CA TYR A 53 9.59 43.06 -18.22
C TYR A 53 9.19 44.24 -19.10
N VAL A 54 8.59 45.24 -18.48
CA VAL A 54 8.11 46.45 -19.15
C VAL A 54 9.12 47.56 -18.91
N SER A 55 9.65 48.15 -19.98
CA SER A 55 10.52 49.34 -19.90
C SER A 55 10.02 50.40 -20.87
N LEU A 56 9.82 51.63 -20.36
CA LEU A 56 9.39 52.85 -21.09
C LEU A 56 8.45 52.61 -22.30
N GLY A 57 7.37 51.85 -22.10
CA GLY A 57 6.32 51.66 -23.11
C GLY A 57 6.49 50.46 -24.05
N ASN A 58 7.54 49.63 -23.88
CA ASN A 58 7.72 48.40 -24.65
C ASN A 58 7.86 47.16 -23.73
N THR A 59 7.28 46.04 -24.15
CA THR A 59 7.42 44.73 -23.49
C THR A 59 8.56 43.96 -24.11
N HIS A 60 9.57 43.62 -23.31
CA HIS A 60 10.70 42.79 -23.76
C HIS A 60 10.65 41.42 -23.07
N THR A 61 10.94 40.36 -23.82
CA THR A 61 10.95 38.97 -23.34
C THR A 61 12.38 38.46 -23.25
N LEU A 62 12.84 38.10 -22.04
CA LEU A 62 14.14 37.45 -21.82
C LEU A 62 13.94 35.99 -21.44
N THR A 63 14.58 35.09 -22.18
CA THR A 63 14.55 33.65 -21.92
C THR A 63 15.78 33.25 -21.09
N TYR A 64 15.58 32.70 -19.91
CA TYR A 64 16.69 32.19 -19.07
C TYR A 64 16.56 30.70 -18.83
N ARG A 65 17.70 30.03 -18.60
CA ARG A 65 17.75 28.62 -18.24
C ARG A 65 17.49 28.48 -16.75
N CYS A 66 16.38 27.85 -16.40
CA CYS A 66 16.03 27.46 -15.03
C CYS A 66 16.48 26.03 -14.76
N TYR A 67 17.17 25.83 -13.65
CA TYR A 67 17.39 24.50 -13.10
C TYR A 67 16.22 24.19 -12.18
N LEU A 68 15.37 23.27 -12.61
CA LEU A 68 14.29 22.78 -11.77
C LEU A 68 14.85 21.66 -10.89
N ASP A 69 14.90 21.87 -9.58
CA ASP A 69 15.40 20.87 -8.62
C ASP A 69 14.43 19.69 -8.39
N ALA A 70 13.51 19.49 -9.34
CA ALA A 70 12.49 18.44 -9.36
C ALA A 70 13.05 17.01 -9.33
N ASN A 71 14.34 16.82 -9.54
CA ASN A 71 15.01 15.52 -9.45
C ASN A 71 14.86 14.88 -8.05
N TRP A 72 14.78 15.66 -6.96
CA TRP A 72 14.50 15.12 -5.62
C TRP A 72 13.05 14.67 -5.45
N HIS A 73 12.11 15.44 -6.01
CA HIS A 73 10.69 15.12 -5.96
C HIS A 73 10.35 13.87 -6.79
N GLU A 74 10.97 13.71 -7.96
CA GLU A 74 10.79 12.53 -8.81
C GLU A 74 11.28 11.24 -8.12
N ARG A 75 12.46 11.27 -7.50
CA ARG A 75 13.04 10.11 -6.80
C ARG A 75 12.26 9.75 -5.53
N THR A 76 11.86 10.76 -4.76
CA THR A 76 11.07 10.55 -3.54
C THR A 76 9.69 10.01 -3.88
N ALA A 77 9.05 10.53 -4.93
CA ALA A 77 7.77 10.03 -5.39
C ALA A 77 7.85 8.53 -5.76
N LEU A 78 8.85 8.11 -6.54
CA LEU A 78 9.05 6.70 -6.89
C LEU A 78 9.24 5.82 -5.64
N PHE A 79 10.06 6.25 -4.68
CA PHE A 79 10.26 5.53 -3.43
C PHE A 79 8.96 5.42 -2.61
N THR A 80 8.24 6.53 -2.42
CA THR A 80 6.96 6.56 -1.71
C THR A 80 5.94 5.63 -2.37
N TRP A 81 5.90 5.59 -3.70
CA TRP A 81 5.00 4.72 -4.45
C TRP A 81 5.27 3.23 -4.23
N VAL A 82 6.54 2.82 -4.29
CA VAL A 82 6.91 1.42 -4.03
C VAL A 82 6.60 1.04 -2.58
N MET A 83 6.90 1.93 -1.63
CA MET A 83 6.59 1.70 -0.21
C MET A 83 5.09 1.64 0.05
N LEU A 84 4.30 2.50 -0.60
CA LEU A 84 2.83 2.48 -0.50
C LEU A 84 2.28 1.17 -1.08
N GLY A 85 2.82 0.72 -2.22
CA GLY A 85 2.52 -0.60 -2.78
C GLY A 85 2.80 -1.73 -1.79
N PHE A 86 3.98 -1.74 -1.17
CA PHE A 86 4.35 -2.72 -0.14
C PHE A 86 3.39 -2.68 1.06
N LEU A 87 3.10 -1.49 1.62
CA LEU A 87 2.14 -1.30 2.71
C LEU A 87 0.74 -1.80 2.33
N THR A 88 0.31 -1.58 1.10
CA THR A 88 -1.00 -2.09 0.63
C THR A 88 -1.01 -3.61 0.58
N LEU A 89 0.07 -4.26 0.15
CA LEU A 89 0.17 -5.72 0.13
C LEU A 89 0.15 -6.31 1.55
N VAL A 90 0.88 -5.71 2.49
CA VAL A 90 0.87 -6.12 3.90
C VAL A 90 -0.53 -5.97 4.50
N ASN A 91 -1.20 -4.85 4.25
CA ASN A 91 -2.56 -4.62 4.75
C ASN A 91 -3.59 -5.57 4.12
N VAL A 92 -3.48 -5.87 2.82
CA VAL A 92 -4.33 -6.89 2.16
C VAL A 92 -4.08 -8.27 2.76
N GLY A 93 -2.84 -8.65 3.00
CA GLY A 93 -2.50 -9.90 3.67
C GLY A 93 -3.11 -9.99 5.07
N ASN A 94 -2.99 -8.93 5.88
CA ASN A 94 -3.61 -8.85 7.19
C ASN A 94 -5.15 -8.96 7.11
N LEU A 95 -5.77 -8.26 6.16
CA LEU A 95 -7.21 -8.30 5.97
C LEU A 95 -7.71 -9.69 5.54
N LEU A 96 -7.00 -10.37 4.64
CA LEU A 96 -7.31 -11.76 4.25
C LEU A 96 -7.18 -12.72 5.43
N PHE A 97 -6.14 -12.58 6.25
CA PHE A 97 -5.98 -13.36 7.47
C PHE A 97 -7.17 -13.19 8.42
N TRP A 98 -7.58 -11.96 8.69
CA TRP A 98 -8.73 -11.67 9.56
C TRP A 98 -10.06 -12.15 8.96
N LEU A 99 -10.23 -12.06 7.63
CA LEU A 99 -11.42 -12.59 6.94
C LEU A 99 -11.51 -14.11 7.05
N GLU A 100 -10.41 -14.82 6.77
CA GLU A 100 -10.38 -16.26 6.95
C GLU A 100 -10.64 -16.66 8.40
N TRP A 101 -10.02 -15.96 9.34
CA TRP A 101 -10.22 -16.21 10.76
C TRP A 101 -11.67 -15.98 11.17
N ALA A 102 -12.28 -14.86 10.78
CA ALA A 102 -13.68 -14.55 11.07
C ALA A 102 -14.63 -15.61 10.46
N PHE A 103 -14.35 -16.06 9.24
CA PHE A 103 -15.12 -17.11 8.59
C PHE A 103 -15.03 -18.45 9.35
N ARG A 104 -13.82 -18.86 9.74
CA ARG A 104 -13.60 -20.08 10.53
C ARG A 104 -14.24 -20.00 11.91
N MET A 105 -14.20 -18.83 12.57
CA MET A 105 -14.79 -18.60 13.89
C MET A 105 -16.32 -18.53 13.91
N LYS A 106 -16.95 -18.32 12.76
CA LYS A 106 -18.41 -18.39 12.60
C LYS A 106 -18.93 -19.82 12.74
N LEU A 107 -18.14 -20.81 12.35
CA LEU A 107 -18.45 -22.23 12.48
C LEU A 107 -18.18 -22.71 13.91
N LYS A 108 -19.24 -22.99 14.67
CA LYS A 108 -19.16 -23.44 16.09
C LYS A 108 -18.17 -24.61 16.29
N ASN A 109 -18.20 -25.60 15.40
CA ASN A 109 -17.34 -26.79 15.49
C ASN A 109 -15.85 -26.47 15.30
N GLN A 110 -15.51 -25.57 14.37
CA GLN A 110 -14.14 -25.19 14.11
C GLN A 110 -13.60 -24.27 15.21
N ARG A 111 -14.43 -23.32 15.68
CA ARG A 111 -14.10 -22.46 16.82
C ARG A 111 -13.74 -23.28 18.05
N ARG A 112 -14.59 -24.24 18.44
CA ARG A 112 -14.33 -25.09 19.62
C ARG A 112 -13.01 -25.85 19.49
N LYS A 113 -12.76 -26.48 18.34
CA LYS A 113 -11.49 -27.20 18.10
C LYS A 113 -10.27 -26.27 18.18
N TRP A 114 -10.39 -25.04 17.66
CA TRP A 114 -9.31 -24.07 17.69
C TRP A 114 -9.03 -23.54 19.09
N VAL A 115 -10.07 -23.19 19.85
CA VAL A 115 -9.94 -22.71 21.25
C VAL A 115 -9.33 -23.77 22.13
N LEU A 116 -9.82 -25.01 22.02
CA LEU A 116 -9.25 -26.13 22.75
C LEU A 116 -7.77 -26.23 22.38
N ARG A 117 -7.39 -26.50 21.12
CA ARG A 117 -5.98 -26.68 20.72
C ARG A 117 -5.03 -25.52 21.05
N LYS A 118 -5.52 -24.27 21.04
CA LYS A 118 -4.68 -23.08 21.22
C LYS A 118 -4.39 -22.78 22.70
N TRP A 119 -5.32 -23.08 23.60
CA TRP A 119 -5.26 -22.69 25.01
C TRP A 119 -5.25 -23.87 25.99
N LEU A 120 -5.76 -25.02 25.57
CA LEU A 120 -5.72 -26.27 26.30
C LEU A 120 -4.92 -27.27 25.45
N CYS A 121 -3.91 -27.94 26.01
CA CYS A 121 -3.21 -29.01 25.28
C CYS A 121 -4.20 -30.07 24.76
N ASP A 122 -3.72 -30.93 23.85
CA ASP A 122 -4.58 -31.88 23.12
C ASP A 122 -5.46 -32.70 24.07
N LYS A 123 -6.61 -33.16 23.58
CA LYS A 123 -7.68 -33.78 24.39
C LYS A 123 -7.23 -34.99 25.23
N ASP A 124 -6.06 -35.50 24.91
CA ASP A 124 -5.45 -36.72 25.41
C ASP A 124 -4.86 -36.55 26.83
N ASP A 125 -4.59 -35.30 27.26
CA ASP A 125 -4.11 -34.99 28.61
C ASP A 125 -5.25 -34.90 29.65
N PHE A 126 -6.51 -34.83 29.22
CA PHE A 126 -7.64 -34.67 30.12
C PHE A 126 -8.27 -36.00 30.51
N LEU A 127 -8.57 -36.14 31.80
CA LEU A 127 -9.34 -37.28 32.30
C LEU A 127 -10.77 -37.26 31.69
N PRO A 128 -11.38 -38.42 31.42
CA PRO A 128 -12.62 -38.52 30.64
C PRO A 128 -13.81 -37.76 31.24
N TRP A 129 -13.82 -37.51 32.56
CA TRP A 129 -14.85 -36.71 33.21
C TRP A 129 -14.64 -35.19 33.08
N GLN A 130 -13.43 -34.72 32.77
CA GLN A 130 -13.14 -33.28 32.62
C GLN A 130 -13.46 -32.78 31.22
N GLN A 131 -13.39 -33.65 30.20
CA GLN A 131 -13.71 -33.34 28.81
C GLN A 131 -15.05 -32.61 28.62
N PRO A 132 -16.19 -33.05 29.19
CA PRO A 132 -17.47 -32.34 29.02
C PRO A 132 -17.51 -30.96 29.69
N HIS A 133 -16.72 -30.74 30.76
CA HIS A 133 -16.62 -29.43 31.39
C HIS A 133 -15.78 -28.46 30.54
N MET A 134 -14.69 -28.95 29.95
CA MET A 134 -13.83 -28.16 29.05
C MET A 134 -14.57 -27.81 27.75
N ASP A 135 -15.44 -28.71 27.28
CA ASP A 135 -16.28 -28.45 26.12
C ASP A 135 -17.31 -27.35 26.39
N LYS A 136 -17.98 -27.39 27.54
CA LYS A 136 -18.90 -26.32 27.96
C LYS A 136 -18.18 -24.98 28.16
N PHE A 137 -16.97 -25.02 28.70
CA PHE A 137 -16.14 -23.84 28.85
C PHE A 137 -15.77 -23.23 27.48
N ALA A 138 -15.33 -24.05 26.52
CA ALA A 138 -14.99 -23.59 25.17
C ALA A 138 -16.21 -23.02 24.40
N GLU A 139 -17.42 -23.51 24.67
CA GLU A 139 -18.66 -22.96 24.09
C GLU A 139 -19.03 -21.58 24.61
N GLN A 140 -18.65 -21.25 25.85
CA GLN A 140 -18.93 -19.98 26.50
C GLN A 140 -18.17 -18.81 25.85
N PHE A 141 -17.09 -19.09 25.13
CA PHE A 141 -16.36 -18.09 24.34
C PHE A 141 -17.13 -17.72 23.07
N ARG A 142 -17.93 -16.65 23.18
CA ARG A 142 -18.44 -15.90 22.01
C ARG A 142 -17.30 -15.17 21.30
N THR A 143 -17.53 -14.76 20.06
CA THR A 143 -16.56 -14.07 19.20
C THR A 143 -15.95 -12.83 19.85
N GLY A 144 -16.73 -12.04 20.60
CA GLY A 144 -16.24 -10.86 21.31
C GLY A 144 -15.22 -11.20 22.41
N ASN A 145 -15.51 -12.19 23.24
CA ASN A 145 -14.59 -12.64 24.28
C ASN A 145 -13.31 -13.22 23.66
N LEU A 146 -13.44 -13.95 22.54
CA LEU A 146 -12.30 -14.52 21.84
C LEU A 146 -11.34 -13.44 21.32
N LEU A 147 -11.87 -12.34 20.78
CA LEU A 147 -11.08 -11.18 20.34
C LEU A 147 -10.36 -10.51 21.51
N LEU A 148 -11.02 -10.38 22.66
CA LEU A 148 -10.41 -9.80 23.85
C LEU A 148 -9.21 -10.64 24.33
N PHE A 149 -9.36 -11.97 24.39
CA PHE A 149 -8.27 -12.86 24.77
C PHE A 149 -7.10 -12.82 23.78
N TYR A 150 -7.39 -12.74 22.48
CA TYR A 150 -6.35 -12.55 21.46
C TYR A 150 -5.66 -11.20 21.58
N TYR A 151 -6.40 -10.13 21.87
CA TYR A 151 -5.86 -8.80 22.11
C TYR A 151 -4.92 -8.80 23.32
N ILE A 152 -5.34 -9.42 24.42
CA ILE A 152 -4.50 -9.58 25.62
C ILE A 152 -3.23 -10.34 25.24
N GLU A 153 -3.33 -11.52 24.61
CA GLU A 153 -2.16 -12.30 24.15
C GLU A 153 -1.20 -11.49 23.26
N ALA A 154 -1.72 -10.65 22.36
CA ALA A 154 -0.87 -9.87 21.47
C ALA A 154 -0.13 -8.72 22.17
N HIS A 155 -0.65 -8.24 23.31
CA HIS A 155 -0.09 -7.10 24.05
C HIS A 155 0.63 -7.52 25.33
N THR A 156 0.35 -8.72 25.83
CA THR A 156 1.11 -9.38 26.89
C THR A 156 2.07 -10.33 26.21
N ASP A 157 3.33 -9.94 26.08
CA ASP A 157 4.43 -10.84 25.69
C ASP A 157 4.36 -12.05 26.63
N ARG A 158 3.81 -13.18 26.15
CA ARG A 158 3.30 -14.23 27.02
C ARG A 158 4.40 -14.81 27.92
N VAL A 159 4.06 -14.98 29.20
CA VAL A 159 4.48 -16.12 30.01
C VAL A 159 3.57 -17.31 29.70
#